data_AF-A0A2D9XQ66-F1
#
_entry.id   AF-A0A2D9XQ66-F1
#
_cell.length_a   1.000
_cell.length_b   1.000
_cell.length_c   1.000
_cell.angle_alpha   90.00
_cell.angle_beta   90.00
_cell.angle_gamma   90.00
#
_symmetry.space_group_name_H-M   'P 1'
#
loop_
_entity.id
_entity.type
_entity.pdbx_description
1 polymer ?
#
loop_
_entity_poly.entity_id
_entity_poly.type
_entity_poly.pdbx_seq_one_letter_code
_entity_poly.pdbx_strand_id
1 'polypeptide(L)'
;MLRRKLSFYFSKKWYIHPMICFTHKPAQEQGNVLFLILIAVALFAALSYAVSSSQSDGQNADQEKSTIAASTLVQEITLIKNTIQRMKILNNCTDEDITFVYDNDLDGDLDSDDKYWNLNLPSTECYLFHPDGGNLRFPIVDDNIGTGSEIIFTGFNWVDNVGTPASDLIAITTNITRAACDQINRELGAPTTNGEPVEEGSNVESSTFFGAYIQATGIDGMDGAYDGCFNGTNFGGTAVGDAYFYYSVLIAR
;
A
#
# COMPACT_ATOMS: atom_id res chain seq x y z
N MET A 1 -33.09 23.88 53.69
CA MET A 1 -33.71 22.72 54.35
C MET A 1 -32.86 21.50 54.02
N LEU A 2 -32.27 20.90 55.06
CA LEU A 2 -31.54 19.63 55.17
C LEU A 2 -30.39 19.25 54.21
N ARG A 3 -29.18 19.42 54.76
CA ARG A 3 -27.98 18.59 54.55
C ARG A 3 -28.27 17.12 54.92
N ARG A 4 -27.75 16.15 54.14
CA ARG A 4 -27.48 14.79 54.64
C ARG A 4 -25.98 14.51 54.65
N LYS A 5 -25.44 14.45 55.86
CA LYS A 5 -24.14 13.87 56.22
C LYS A 5 -24.22 12.36 56.06
N LEU A 6 -23.20 11.72 55.50
CA LEU A 6 -22.88 10.33 55.81
C LEU A 6 -21.49 10.30 56.43
N SER A 7 -21.50 10.10 57.75
CA SER A 7 -20.36 9.83 58.60
C SER A 7 -20.26 8.31 58.71
N PHE A 8 -19.15 7.74 58.27
CA PHE A 8 -18.78 6.37 58.65
C PHE A 8 -17.66 6.46 59.68
N TYR A 9 -18.04 6.12 60.91
CA TYR A 9 -17.20 6.13 62.09
C TYR A 9 -16.41 4.82 62.15
N PHE A 10 -15.09 4.95 62.28
CA PHE A 10 -14.14 3.90 62.63
C PHE A 10 -14.45 3.35 64.03
N SER A 11 -14.58 2.03 64.17
CA SER A 11 -14.40 1.36 65.47
C SER A 11 -14.15 -0.13 65.29
N LYS A 12 -12.88 -0.55 65.39
CA LYS A 12 -12.50 -1.87 65.90
C LYS A 12 -11.20 -1.78 66.70
N LYS A 13 -11.39 -1.52 68.00
CA LYS A 13 -10.81 -2.21 69.16
C LYS A 13 -9.42 -2.84 68.96
N TRP A 14 -8.41 -2.17 69.50
CA TRP A 14 -7.09 -2.74 69.78
C TRP A 14 -7.21 -3.81 70.88
N TYR A 15 -6.80 -5.04 70.59
CA TYR A 15 -6.51 -6.07 71.59
C TYR A 15 -5.03 -6.42 71.49
N ILE A 16 -4.28 -5.98 72.49
CA ILE A 16 -2.86 -6.26 72.68
C ILE A 16 -2.78 -7.72 73.17
N HIS A 17 -2.31 -8.63 72.33
CA HIS A 17 -1.86 -9.95 72.76
C HIS A 17 -0.36 -9.87 73.06
N PRO A 18 0.12 -10.43 74.18
CA PRO A 18 1.54 -10.49 74.49
C PRO A 18 2.21 -11.48 73.53
N MET A 19 2.93 -10.98 72.52
CA MET A 19 3.82 -11.82 71.73
C MET A 19 5.05 -12.15 72.58
N ILE A 20 5.12 -13.42 72.94
CA ILE A 20 6.28 -14.10 73.50
C ILE A 20 7.50 -13.75 72.64
N CYS A 21 8.49 -13.08 73.25
CA CYS A 21 9.78 -12.85 72.64
C CYS A 21 10.55 -14.17 72.63
N PHE A 22 10.41 -14.95 71.55
CA PHE A 22 11.38 -15.98 71.26
C PHE A 22 12.68 -15.28 70.84
N THR A 23 13.70 -15.37 71.67
CA THR A 23 15.08 -15.08 71.29
C THR A 23 15.49 -16.09 70.22
N HIS A 24 15.24 -15.76 68.95
CA HIS A 24 15.89 -16.46 67.85
C HIS A 24 17.37 -16.09 67.93
N LYS A 25 18.22 -17.06 68.24
CA LYS A 25 19.64 -16.98 67.91
C LYS A 25 19.69 -16.62 66.42
N PRO A 26 20.26 -15.47 66.01
CA PRO A 26 20.51 -15.27 64.60
C PRO A 26 21.49 -16.38 64.20
N ALA A 27 21.00 -17.38 63.48
CA ALA A 27 21.88 -18.14 62.63
C ALA A 27 22.53 -17.08 61.74
N GLN A 28 23.84 -16.94 61.87
CA GLN A 28 24.63 -16.11 60.97
C GLN A 28 24.48 -16.76 59.59
N GLU A 29 23.43 -16.40 58.86
CA GLU A 29 23.35 -16.72 57.45
C GLU A 29 24.41 -15.88 56.78
N GLN A 30 25.55 -16.52 56.52
CA GLN A 30 26.57 -16.01 55.62
C GLN A 30 26.06 -16.19 54.19
N GLY A 31 24.95 -15.52 53.87
CA GLY A 31 24.46 -15.38 52.52
C GLY A 31 25.33 -14.36 51.80
N ASN A 32 26.03 -14.80 50.76
CA ASN A 32 26.83 -13.92 49.93
C ASN A 32 25.89 -13.01 49.11
N VAL A 33 25.50 -11.86 49.67
CA VAL A 33 24.61 -10.88 49.00
C VAL A 33 25.15 -10.47 47.62
N LEU A 34 26.47 -10.52 47.44
CA LEU A 34 27.12 -10.29 46.16
C LEU A 34 26.67 -11.29 45.09
N PHE A 35 26.45 -12.56 45.46
CA PHE A 35 25.99 -13.61 44.54
C PHE A 35 24.58 -13.36 44.03
N LEU A 36 23.67 -12.86 44.88
CA LEU A 36 22.30 -12.53 44.49
C LEU A 36 22.26 -11.35 43.53
N ILE A 37 23.10 -10.33 43.75
CA ILE A 37 23.22 -9.19 42.83
C ILE A 37 23.76 -9.65 41.48
N LEU A 38 24.77 -10.53 41.47
CA LEU A 38 25.35 -11.04 40.23
C LEU A 38 24.37 -11.88 39.41
N ILE A 39 23.53 -12.70 40.06
CA ILE A 39 22.46 -13.42 39.37
C ILE A 39 21.45 -12.46 38.76
N ALA A 40 21.03 -11.44 39.51
CA ALA A 40 20.06 -10.46 39.01
C ALA A 40 20.60 -9.71 37.77
N VAL A 41 21.86 -9.27 37.80
CA VAL A 41 22.51 -8.61 36.66
C VAL A 41 22.67 -9.56 35.48
N ALA A 42 23.07 -10.82 35.72
CA ALA A 42 23.23 -11.82 34.67
C ALA A 42 21.89 -12.16 33.99
N LEU A 43 20.80 -12.27 34.75
CA LEU A 43 19.46 -12.47 34.20
C LEU A 43 18.98 -11.28 33.39
N PHE A 44 19.25 -10.05 33.87
CA PHE A 44 18.88 -8.84 33.14
C PHE A 44 19.67 -8.69 31.83
N ALA A 45 20.95 -9.05 31.84
CA ALA A 45 21.80 -9.10 30.65
C ALA A 45 21.32 -10.17 29.65
N ALA A 46 21.00 -11.38 30.13
CA ALA A 46 20.49 -12.46 29.30
C ALA A 46 19.13 -12.12 28.66
N LEU A 47 18.21 -11.48 29.41
CA LEU A 47 16.93 -11.02 28.89
C LEU A 47 17.12 -9.91 27.83
N SER A 48 18.02 -8.95 28.09
CA SER A 48 18.35 -7.90 27.13
C SER A 48 18.88 -8.47 25.81
N TYR A 49 19.68 -9.54 25.86
CA TYR A 49 20.18 -10.20 24.66
C TYR A 49 19.08 -10.92 23.87
N ALA A 50 18.17 -11.62 24.55
CA ALA A 50 17.05 -12.32 23.91
C ALA A 50 16.03 -11.37 23.26
N VAL A 51 15.79 -10.20 23.86
CA VAL A 51 14.92 -9.17 23.28
C VAL A 51 15.59 -8.48 22.09
N SER A 52 16.89 -8.19 22.19
CA SER A 52 17.67 -7.61 21.10
C SER A 52 17.74 -8.53 19.87
N SER A 53 17.92 -9.85 20.08
CA SER A 53 17.90 -10.83 18.99
C SER A 53 16.52 -11.03 18.35
N SER A 54 15.44 -10.65 19.05
CA SER A 54 14.07 -10.69 18.49
C SER A 54 13.77 -9.47 17.61
N GLN A 55 14.63 -8.44 17.63
CA GLN A 55 14.47 -7.19 16.89
C GLN A 55 15.40 -7.11 15.66
N SER A 56 16.29 -8.09 15.48
CA SER A 56 17.27 -8.15 14.38
C SER A 56 16.81 -8.86 13.12
N ASP A 57 15.51 -9.18 12.98
CA ASP A 57 14.95 -9.75 11.75
C ASP A 57 14.51 -8.62 10.78
N GLY A 58 15.48 -7.91 10.22
CA GLY A 58 15.22 -6.85 9.22
C GLY A 58 14.44 -7.33 7.99
N GLN A 59 14.53 -8.62 7.66
CA GLN A 59 13.83 -9.22 6.52
C GLN A 59 12.29 -9.23 6.68
N ASN A 60 11.78 -9.40 7.92
CA ASN A 60 10.34 -9.35 8.18
C ASN A 60 9.81 -7.91 8.10
N ALA A 61 10.61 -6.93 8.54
CA ALA A 61 10.24 -5.53 8.49
C ALA A 61 10.13 -5.00 7.04
N ASP A 62 11.02 -5.45 6.15
CA ASP A 62 10.98 -5.02 4.75
C ASP A 62 9.79 -5.66 3.99
N GLN A 63 9.42 -6.90 4.33
CA GLN A 63 8.22 -7.54 3.79
C GLN A 63 6.92 -6.85 4.27
N GLU A 64 6.87 -6.43 5.53
CA GLU A 64 5.74 -5.67 6.08
C GLU A 64 5.59 -4.31 5.38
N LYS A 65 6.70 -3.58 5.16
CA LYS A 65 6.69 -2.32 4.41
C LYS A 65 6.21 -2.51 2.97
N SER A 66 6.71 -3.53 2.27
CA SER A 66 6.28 -3.83 0.90
C SER A 66 4.78 -4.17 0.84
N THR A 67 4.26 -4.87 1.85
CA THR A 67 2.82 -5.16 1.98
C THR A 67 2.01 -3.88 2.17
N ILE A 68 2.41 -3.00 3.09
CA ILE A 68 1.73 -1.72 3.31
C ILE A 68 1.77 -0.86 2.05
N ALA A 69 2.92 -0.81 1.37
CA ALA A 69 3.09 -0.08 0.12
C ALA A 69 2.16 -0.64 -0.97
N ALA A 70 2.07 -1.98 -1.11
CA ALA A 70 1.19 -2.64 -2.09
C ALA A 70 -0.28 -2.29 -1.87
N SER A 71 -0.76 -2.41 -0.63
CA SER A 71 -2.12 -2.01 -0.29
C SER A 71 -2.36 -0.51 -0.51
N THR A 72 -1.36 0.34 -0.26
CA THR A 72 -1.45 1.79 -0.52
C THR A 72 -1.61 2.07 -2.01
N LEU A 73 -0.80 1.44 -2.87
CA LEU A 73 -0.90 1.55 -4.32
C LEU A 73 -2.29 1.13 -4.84
N VAL A 74 -2.80 -0.02 -4.38
CA VAL A 74 -4.15 -0.49 -4.75
C VAL A 74 -5.23 0.51 -4.31
N GLN A 75 -5.10 1.10 -3.13
CA GLN A 75 -6.03 2.13 -2.63
C GLN A 75 -5.98 3.42 -3.45
N GLU A 76 -4.78 3.87 -3.84
CA GLU A 76 -4.62 5.05 -4.69
C GLU A 76 -5.27 4.87 -6.06
N ILE A 77 -5.05 3.71 -6.71
CA ILE A 77 -5.69 3.42 -7.99
C ILE A 77 -7.21 3.27 -7.85
N THR A 78 -7.68 2.68 -6.74
CA THR A 78 -9.12 2.62 -6.44
C THR A 78 -9.72 4.01 -6.28
N LEU A 79 -9.02 4.94 -5.63
CA LEU A 79 -9.42 6.34 -5.51
C LEU A 79 -9.51 7.01 -6.88
N ILE A 80 -8.53 6.77 -7.76
CA ILE A 80 -8.54 7.27 -9.14
C ILE A 80 -9.78 6.75 -9.88
N LYS A 81 -10.03 5.43 -9.87
CA LYS A 81 -11.17 4.80 -10.53
C LYS A 81 -12.51 5.38 -10.08
N ASN A 82 -12.69 5.52 -8.77
CA ASN A 82 -13.91 6.13 -8.19
C ASN A 82 -14.06 7.60 -8.59
N THR A 83 -12.95 8.34 -8.67
CA THR A 83 -12.96 9.75 -9.06
C THR A 83 -13.33 9.92 -10.54
N ILE A 84 -12.78 9.09 -11.42
CA ILE A 84 -13.16 9.03 -12.84
C ILE A 84 -14.66 8.75 -12.98
N GLN A 85 -15.18 7.74 -12.27
CA GLN A 85 -16.62 7.44 -12.29
C GLN A 85 -17.46 8.65 -11.83
N ARG A 86 -17.04 9.35 -10.78
CA ARG A 86 -17.71 10.57 -10.31
C ARG A 86 -17.71 11.65 -11.38
N MET A 87 -16.58 11.89 -12.04
CA MET A 87 -16.45 12.92 -13.08
C MET A 87 -17.34 12.61 -14.28
N LYS A 88 -17.40 11.36 -14.71
CA LYS A 88 -18.33 10.92 -15.77
C LYS A 88 -19.80 11.19 -15.41
N ILE A 89 -20.18 10.97 -14.15
CA ILE A 89 -21.58 11.14 -13.70
C ILE A 89 -21.95 12.61 -13.47
N LEU A 90 -21.08 13.37 -12.79
CA LEU A 90 -21.38 14.74 -12.35
C LEU A 90 -21.08 15.79 -13.42
N ASN A 91 -19.98 15.62 -14.15
CA ASN A 91 -19.47 16.60 -15.11
C ASN A 91 -19.74 16.17 -16.56
N ASN A 92 -20.42 15.03 -16.75
CA ASN A 92 -20.75 14.47 -18.07
C ASN A 92 -19.52 14.27 -18.97
N CYS A 93 -18.37 13.95 -18.37
CA CYS A 93 -17.16 13.60 -19.10
C CYS A 93 -17.38 12.27 -19.83
N THR A 94 -17.09 12.24 -21.13
CA THR A 94 -17.03 10.99 -21.90
C THR A 94 -15.76 10.20 -21.56
N ASP A 95 -15.65 8.98 -22.09
CA ASP A 95 -14.46 8.13 -21.89
C ASP A 95 -13.20 8.77 -22.49
N GLU A 96 -13.37 9.53 -23.57
CA GLU A 96 -12.33 10.26 -24.28
C GLU A 96 -12.02 11.62 -23.61
N ASP A 97 -12.94 12.19 -22.83
CA ASP A 97 -12.72 13.46 -22.13
C ASP A 97 -11.88 13.33 -20.85
N ILE A 98 -11.67 12.12 -20.35
CA ILE A 98 -10.83 11.96 -19.15
C ILE A 98 -9.39 12.30 -19.48
N THR A 99 -8.78 13.24 -18.76
CA THR A 99 -7.36 13.56 -18.94
C THR A 99 -6.58 13.45 -17.64
N PHE A 100 -5.32 13.07 -17.82
CA PHE A 100 -4.33 12.86 -16.78
C PHE A 100 -3.24 13.95 -16.82
N VAL A 101 -3.48 15.03 -17.56
CA VAL A 101 -2.57 16.18 -17.59
C VAL A 101 -2.38 16.73 -16.18
N TYR A 102 -1.12 17.02 -15.86
CA TYR A 102 -0.71 17.58 -14.58
C TYR A 102 0.58 18.36 -14.78
N ASP A 103 0.75 19.42 -13.99
CA ASP A 103 1.93 20.26 -13.96
C ASP A 103 3.10 19.41 -13.44
N ASN A 104 3.89 18.86 -14.37
CA ASN A 104 4.95 17.91 -14.03
C ASN A 104 6.31 18.56 -13.87
N ASP A 105 6.48 19.79 -14.37
CA ASP A 105 7.72 20.56 -14.24
C ASP A 105 7.64 21.59 -13.09
N LEU A 106 6.46 21.74 -12.49
CA LEU A 106 6.15 22.54 -11.31
C LEU A 106 6.30 24.04 -11.55
N ASP A 107 6.02 24.50 -12.76
CA ASP A 107 6.08 25.92 -13.12
C ASP A 107 4.79 26.69 -12.76
N GLY A 108 3.72 25.97 -12.43
CA GLY A 108 2.43 26.48 -11.98
C GLY A 108 1.40 26.68 -13.08
N ASP A 109 1.74 26.39 -14.33
CA ASP A 109 0.83 26.43 -15.48
C ASP A 109 0.58 25.00 -16.01
N LEU A 110 -0.47 24.84 -16.83
CA LEU A 110 -0.70 23.60 -17.57
C LEU A 110 -0.55 23.89 -19.05
N ASP A 111 0.48 23.32 -19.69
CA ASP A 111 0.80 23.61 -21.08
C ASP A 111 1.38 22.44 -21.89
N SER A 112 1.90 22.74 -23.10
CA SER A 112 2.37 21.71 -24.03
C SER A 112 3.63 20.97 -23.62
N ASP A 113 4.36 21.48 -22.63
CA ASP A 113 5.55 20.83 -22.09
C ASP A 113 5.18 19.81 -20.99
N ASP A 114 3.91 19.78 -20.55
CA ASP A 114 3.39 18.82 -19.59
C ASP A 114 3.09 17.43 -20.15
N LYS A 115 3.23 16.42 -19.29
CA LYS A 115 2.82 15.04 -19.57
C LYS A 115 1.31 14.95 -19.75
N TYR A 116 0.89 14.05 -20.64
CA TYR A 116 -0.51 13.84 -21.03
C TYR A 116 -1.17 15.05 -21.71
N TRP A 117 -0.41 16.11 -22.01
CA TRP A 117 -0.91 17.21 -22.82
C TRP A 117 -1.29 16.73 -24.23
N ASN A 118 -2.40 17.27 -24.75
CA ASN A 118 -2.78 17.09 -26.14
C ASN A 118 -3.50 18.35 -26.66
N LEU A 119 -3.65 18.47 -27.99
CA LEU A 119 -4.23 19.67 -28.60
C LEU A 119 -5.75 19.80 -28.44
N ASN A 120 -6.43 18.73 -28.02
CA ASN A 120 -7.89 18.67 -27.95
C ASN A 120 -8.34 18.39 -26.50
N LEU A 121 -7.74 19.09 -25.54
CA LEU A 121 -8.13 18.92 -24.15
C LEU A 121 -9.57 19.41 -23.91
N PRO A 122 -10.33 18.70 -23.06
CA PRO A 122 -11.71 19.06 -22.73
C PRO A 122 -11.78 20.16 -21.67
N SER A 123 -12.93 20.34 -21.04
CA SER A 123 -13.07 21.22 -19.86
C SER A 123 -12.21 20.71 -18.69
N THR A 124 -11.67 21.63 -17.87
CA THR A 124 -10.87 21.32 -16.68
C THR A 124 -11.63 20.46 -15.65
N GLU A 125 -12.95 20.45 -15.72
CA GLU A 125 -13.83 19.56 -14.94
C GLU A 125 -13.61 18.06 -15.24
N CYS A 126 -12.99 17.73 -16.37
CA CYS A 126 -12.65 16.36 -16.78
C CYS A 126 -11.16 16.01 -16.54
N TYR A 127 -10.41 16.90 -15.88
CA TYR A 127 -9.00 16.68 -15.58
C TYR A 127 -8.88 16.04 -14.20
N LEU A 128 -8.28 14.85 -14.13
CA LEU A 128 -8.23 14.07 -12.90
C LEU A 128 -7.46 14.77 -11.78
N PHE A 129 -6.38 15.48 -12.14
CA PHE A 129 -5.48 16.13 -11.19
C PHE A 129 -5.73 17.63 -11.02
N HIS A 130 -6.69 18.19 -11.76
CA HIS A 130 -7.03 19.61 -11.64
C HIS A 130 -8.02 19.86 -10.49
N PRO A 131 -7.93 20.99 -9.77
CA PRO A 131 -8.86 21.33 -8.69
C PRO A 131 -10.34 21.34 -9.09
N ASP A 132 -10.65 21.76 -10.32
CA ASP A 132 -12.03 21.80 -10.84
C ASP A 132 -12.59 20.42 -11.22
N GLY A 133 -11.72 19.42 -11.43
CA GLY A 133 -12.10 18.08 -11.86
C GLY A 133 -12.04 17.06 -10.74
N GLY A 134 -11.02 16.20 -10.80
CA GLY A 134 -10.84 15.15 -9.79
C GLY A 134 -10.24 15.66 -8.47
N ASN A 135 -9.50 16.78 -8.51
CA ASN A 135 -8.76 17.33 -7.39
C ASN A 135 -7.88 16.28 -6.67
N LEU A 136 -7.33 15.35 -7.46
CA LEU A 136 -6.34 14.40 -6.98
C LEU A 136 -4.94 14.94 -7.20
N ARG A 137 -3.98 14.38 -6.48
CA ARG A 137 -2.56 14.57 -6.79
C ARG A 137 -2.09 13.42 -7.67
N PHE A 138 -1.14 13.68 -8.56
CA PHE A 138 -0.47 12.61 -9.27
C PHE A 138 0.19 11.66 -8.25
N PRO A 139 -0.08 10.34 -8.31
CA PRO A 139 0.44 9.40 -7.31
C PRO A 139 1.97 9.31 -7.34
N ILE A 140 2.57 9.13 -6.17
CA ILE A 140 3.99 8.81 -6.04
C ILE A 140 4.05 7.37 -5.54
N VAL A 141 4.59 6.47 -6.37
CA VAL A 141 4.72 5.06 -5.99
C VAL A 141 5.86 4.91 -4.99
N ASP A 142 5.58 4.22 -3.88
CA ASP A 142 6.55 3.98 -2.82
C ASP A 142 7.67 3.03 -3.30
N ASP A 143 8.93 3.37 -3.03
CA ASP A 143 10.09 2.57 -3.45
C ASP A 143 10.09 1.13 -2.88
N ASN A 144 9.33 0.85 -1.82
CA ASN A 144 9.14 -0.51 -1.29
C ASN A 144 8.27 -1.40 -2.21
N ILE A 145 7.58 -0.83 -3.20
CA ILE A 145 6.99 -1.58 -4.33
C ILE A 145 8.09 -2.03 -5.29
N GLY A 146 8.96 -1.09 -5.64
CA GLY A 146 10.08 -1.26 -6.55
C GLY A 146 10.69 0.09 -6.90
N THR A 147 12.02 0.16 -6.95
CA THR A 147 12.73 1.43 -7.19
C THR A 147 12.44 1.97 -8.59
N GLY A 148 12.02 3.24 -8.65
CA GLY A 148 11.67 3.89 -9.92
C GLY A 148 10.37 3.38 -10.52
N SER A 149 9.47 2.84 -9.70
CA SER A 149 8.09 2.53 -10.12
C SER A 149 7.36 3.81 -10.52
N GLU A 150 6.63 3.74 -11.63
CA GLU A 150 5.78 4.84 -12.10
C GLU A 150 4.43 4.31 -12.58
N ILE A 151 3.40 5.15 -12.52
CA ILE A 151 2.07 4.85 -13.05
C ILE A 151 1.92 5.49 -14.42
N ILE A 152 1.58 4.66 -15.41
CA ILE A 152 1.26 5.06 -16.78
C ILE A 152 -0.22 4.83 -17.00
N PHE A 153 -0.94 5.86 -17.45
CA PHE A 153 -2.32 5.75 -17.89
C PHE A 153 -2.36 5.56 -19.40
N THR A 154 -3.01 4.52 -19.89
CA THR A 154 -2.98 4.14 -21.31
C THR A 154 -4.35 3.68 -21.80
N GLY A 155 -4.66 4.02 -23.06
CA GLY A 155 -5.85 3.56 -23.78
C GLY A 155 -5.53 2.56 -24.90
N PHE A 156 -4.40 1.86 -24.79
CA PHE A 156 -3.84 1.04 -25.87
C PHE A 156 -3.94 -0.47 -25.62
N ASN A 157 -4.28 -0.85 -24.40
CA ASN A 157 -4.34 -2.24 -23.97
C ASN A 157 -5.78 -2.65 -23.68
N TRP A 158 -6.07 -3.94 -23.73
CA TRP A 158 -7.35 -4.51 -23.33
C TRP A 158 -7.13 -5.79 -22.52
N VAL A 159 -8.14 -6.22 -21.77
CA VAL A 159 -8.08 -7.47 -21.01
C VAL A 159 -9.20 -8.39 -21.48
N ASP A 160 -8.86 -9.65 -21.78
CA ASP A 160 -9.85 -10.65 -22.20
C ASP A 160 -10.99 -10.76 -21.19
N ASN A 161 -12.23 -10.86 -21.67
CA ASN A 161 -13.44 -10.96 -20.85
C ASN A 161 -13.68 -9.80 -19.85
N VAL A 162 -13.07 -8.62 -20.08
CA VAL A 162 -13.37 -7.37 -19.38
C VAL A 162 -13.94 -6.39 -20.40
N GLY A 163 -15.20 -5.98 -20.22
CA GLY A 163 -15.87 -5.11 -21.20
C GLY A 163 -16.08 -5.79 -22.56
N THR A 164 -15.46 -5.25 -23.60
CA THR A 164 -15.45 -5.71 -24.98
C THR A 164 -14.00 -5.93 -25.46
N PRO A 165 -13.77 -6.51 -26.65
CA PRO A 165 -12.42 -6.66 -27.20
C PRO A 165 -11.74 -5.35 -27.66
N ALA A 166 -12.32 -4.19 -27.34
CA ALA A 166 -11.72 -2.89 -27.64
C ALA A 166 -10.75 -2.47 -26.53
N SER A 167 -9.86 -1.51 -26.82
CA SER A 167 -8.96 -0.98 -25.79
C SER A 167 -9.71 -0.34 -24.63
N ASP A 168 -9.22 -0.62 -23.44
CA ASP A 168 -9.68 -0.09 -22.17
C ASP A 168 -8.79 1.07 -21.71
N LEU A 169 -9.30 1.85 -20.75
CA LEU A 169 -8.46 2.79 -20.02
C LEU A 169 -7.83 2.05 -18.84
N ILE A 170 -6.52 1.87 -18.88
CA ILE A 170 -5.76 1.07 -17.90
C ILE A 170 -4.70 1.94 -17.24
N ALA A 171 -4.58 1.82 -15.91
CA ALA A 171 -3.40 2.27 -15.18
C ALA A 171 -2.42 1.10 -15.06
N ILE A 172 -1.17 1.30 -15.47
CA ILE A 172 -0.09 0.32 -15.37
C ILE A 172 1.00 0.89 -14.49
N THR A 173 1.31 0.21 -13.40
CA THR A 173 2.46 0.52 -12.55
C THR A 173 3.64 -0.36 -12.97
N THR A 174 4.75 0.27 -13.34
CA THR A 174 5.96 -0.40 -13.83
C THR A 174 6.99 -0.62 -12.74
N ASN A 175 8.04 -1.40 -13.04
CA ASN A 175 9.22 -1.63 -12.18
C ASN A 175 8.90 -2.20 -10.78
N ILE A 176 7.86 -3.02 -10.68
CA ILE A 176 7.45 -3.62 -9.41
C ILE A 176 8.38 -4.81 -9.09
N THR A 177 8.66 -5.02 -7.81
CA THR A 177 9.38 -6.22 -7.36
C THR A 177 8.47 -7.44 -7.42
N ARG A 178 9.03 -8.62 -7.72
CA ARG A 178 8.26 -9.88 -7.67
C ARG A 178 7.50 -10.05 -6.35
N ALA A 179 8.13 -9.74 -5.23
CA ALA A 179 7.52 -9.87 -3.91
C ALA A 179 6.26 -8.99 -3.74
N ALA A 180 6.33 -7.74 -4.21
CA ALA A 180 5.17 -6.85 -4.21
C ALA A 180 4.09 -7.34 -5.19
N CYS A 181 4.48 -7.83 -6.38
CA CYS A 181 3.55 -8.42 -7.35
C CYS A 181 2.77 -9.61 -6.77
N ASP A 182 3.49 -10.55 -6.13
CA ASP A 182 2.91 -11.70 -5.47
C ASP A 182 1.95 -11.28 -4.35
N GLN A 183 2.28 -10.21 -3.61
CA GLN A 183 1.43 -9.68 -2.55
C GLN A 183 0.15 -9.06 -3.10
N ILE A 184 0.25 -8.22 -4.13
CA ILE A 184 -0.88 -7.61 -4.82
C ILE A 184 -1.83 -8.71 -5.33
N ASN A 185 -1.29 -9.74 -6.01
CA ASN A 185 -2.10 -10.84 -6.53
C ASN A 185 -2.81 -11.62 -5.44
N ARG A 186 -2.16 -11.86 -4.29
CA ARG A 186 -2.80 -12.50 -3.13
C ARG A 186 -3.94 -11.65 -2.55
N GLU A 187 -3.75 -10.34 -2.46
CA GLU A 187 -4.77 -9.41 -1.93
C GLU A 187 -5.98 -9.31 -2.85
N LEU A 188 -5.74 -9.28 -4.17
CA LEU A 188 -6.79 -9.13 -5.19
C LEU A 188 -7.44 -10.46 -5.59
N GLY A 189 -6.81 -11.60 -5.26
CA GLY A 189 -7.23 -12.90 -5.80
C GLY A 189 -7.04 -12.99 -7.31
N ALA A 190 -6.01 -12.32 -7.84
CA ALA A 190 -5.75 -12.23 -9.27
C ALA A 190 -5.28 -13.58 -9.87
N PRO A 191 -5.45 -13.80 -11.19
CA PRO A 191 -4.97 -14.99 -11.87
C PRO A 191 -3.48 -15.24 -11.64
N THR A 192 -3.10 -16.52 -11.48
CA THR A 192 -1.71 -16.98 -11.33
C THR A 192 -1.51 -18.28 -12.10
N THR A 193 -0.28 -18.53 -12.54
CA THR A 193 0.12 -19.77 -13.21
C THR A 193 1.01 -20.57 -12.27
N ASN A 194 0.50 -21.71 -11.76
CA ASN A 194 1.21 -22.54 -10.77
C ASN A 194 1.63 -21.79 -9.49
N GLY A 195 0.87 -20.77 -9.09
CA GLY A 195 1.14 -19.95 -7.90
C GLY A 195 2.11 -18.79 -8.15
N GLU A 196 2.50 -18.57 -9.39
CA GLU A 196 3.36 -17.46 -9.84
C GLU A 196 2.55 -16.42 -10.63
N PRO A 197 2.99 -15.15 -10.68
CA PRO A 197 2.39 -14.16 -11.58
C PRO A 197 2.33 -14.70 -13.01
N VAL A 198 1.21 -14.44 -13.69
CA VAL A 198 1.03 -14.84 -15.09
C VAL A 198 2.13 -14.23 -15.94
N GLU A 199 2.69 -15.02 -16.87
CA GLU A 199 3.66 -14.54 -17.84
C GLU A 199 2.92 -13.96 -19.05
N GLU A 200 3.11 -12.66 -19.28
CA GLU A 200 2.72 -11.97 -20.50
C GLU A 200 3.92 -12.03 -21.46
N GLY A 201 3.78 -12.89 -22.46
CA GLY A 201 4.80 -13.15 -23.48
C GLY A 201 4.70 -12.22 -24.70
N SER A 202 3.59 -11.50 -24.80
CA SER A 202 3.28 -10.58 -25.90
C SER A 202 3.87 -9.19 -25.58
N ASN A 203 3.28 -8.12 -26.09
CA ASN A 203 3.70 -6.76 -25.80
C ASN A 203 2.61 -6.03 -25.04
N VAL A 204 2.97 -5.35 -23.95
CA VAL A 204 2.10 -4.38 -23.31
C VAL A 204 2.45 -2.98 -23.82
N GLU A 205 1.48 -2.27 -24.39
CA GLU A 205 1.73 -0.92 -24.88
C GLU A 205 1.94 0.06 -23.73
N SER A 206 2.92 0.95 -23.91
CA SER A 206 3.28 1.98 -22.93
C SER A 206 2.85 3.39 -23.34
N SER A 207 2.23 3.53 -24.51
CA SER A 207 1.76 4.83 -25.01
C SER A 207 0.75 5.45 -24.04
N THR A 208 1.00 6.70 -23.65
CA THR A 208 0.15 7.42 -22.71
C THR A 208 -1.20 7.77 -23.32
N PHE A 209 -2.23 7.80 -22.48
CA PHE A 209 -3.57 8.17 -22.92
C PHE A 209 -3.65 9.67 -23.25
N PHE A 210 -4.12 10.00 -24.44
CA PHE A 210 -4.31 11.38 -24.90
C PHE A 210 -5.78 11.68 -25.29
N GLY A 211 -6.73 10.99 -24.67
CA GLY A 211 -8.16 11.10 -25.02
C GLY A 211 -8.56 10.25 -26.22
N ALA A 212 -7.79 9.20 -26.53
CA ALA A 212 -8.10 8.27 -27.62
C ALA A 212 -7.80 6.83 -27.22
N TYR A 213 -8.66 5.92 -27.69
CA TYR A 213 -8.51 4.48 -27.53
C TYR A 213 -8.04 3.88 -28.85
N ILE A 214 -6.90 3.20 -28.83
CA ILE A 214 -6.30 2.60 -30.01
C ILE A 214 -6.04 1.13 -29.73
N GLN A 215 -6.59 0.24 -30.55
CA GLN A 215 -6.38 -1.20 -30.38
C GLN A 215 -4.93 -1.55 -30.71
N ALA A 216 -4.19 -2.02 -29.71
CA ALA A 216 -2.83 -2.52 -29.91
C ALA A 216 -2.67 -3.95 -29.40
N THR A 217 -2.76 -4.18 -28.08
CA THR A 217 -2.43 -5.49 -27.50
C THR A 217 -3.29 -5.87 -26.30
N GLY A 218 -3.46 -7.18 -26.09
CA GLY A 218 -4.16 -7.72 -24.93
C GLY A 218 -3.17 -8.05 -23.81
N ILE A 219 -3.57 -7.86 -22.56
CA ILE A 219 -2.81 -8.38 -21.40
C ILE A 219 -3.20 -9.85 -21.22
N ASP A 220 -2.41 -10.73 -21.84
CA ASP A 220 -2.72 -12.15 -21.95
C ASP A 220 -2.75 -12.87 -20.59
N GLY A 221 -3.69 -13.81 -20.43
CA GLY A 221 -3.78 -14.70 -19.26
C GLY A 221 -4.39 -14.05 -18.00
N MET A 222 -4.92 -12.83 -18.13
CA MET A 222 -5.60 -12.11 -17.07
C MET A 222 -7.12 -12.06 -17.24
N ASP A 223 -7.68 -13.06 -17.93
CA ASP A 223 -9.08 -13.13 -18.34
C ASP A 223 -10.08 -12.82 -17.22
N GLY A 224 -10.92 -11.81 -17.43
CA GLY A 224 -11.99 -11.39 -16.52
C GLY A 224 -11.51 -10.66 -15.26
N ALA A 225 -10.19 -10.50 -15.08
CA ALA A 225 -9.63 -9.74 -13.97
C ALA A 225 -9.58 -8.26 -14.33
N TYR A 226 -10.17 -7.41 -13.48
CA TYR A 226 -10.08 -5.96 -13.65
C TYR A 226 -8.76 -5.39 -13.14
N ASP A 227 -8.10 -6.11 -12.23
CA ASP A 227 -6.91 -5.67 -11.52
C ASP A 227 -6.01 -6.89 -11.31
N GLY A 228 -4.70 -6.73 -11.43
CA GLY A 228 -3.76 -7.81 -11.18
C GLY A 228 -2.34 -7.48 -11.58
N CYS A 229 -1.41 -8.31 -11.13
CA CYS A 229 0.00 -8.19 -11.42
C CYS A 229 0.50 -9.38 -12.26
N PHE A 230 1.35 -9.11 -13.24
CA PHE A 230 1.88 -10.08 -14.18
C PHE A 230 3.39 -9.85 -14.41
N ASN A 231 4.07 -10.88 -14.91
CA ASN A 231 5.44 -10.80 -15.40
C ASN A 231 5.40 -10.55 -16.91
N GLY A 232 5.78 -9.36 -17.38
CA GLY A 232 5.78 -9.01 -18.79
C GLY A 232 7.17 -9.08 -19.39
N THR A 233 7.27 -9.67 -20.58
CA THR A 233 8.56 -9.84 -21.29
C THR A 233 8.85 -8.73 -22.30
N ASN A 234 7.82 -8.04 -22.79
CA ASN A 234 7.94 -6.86 -23.66
C ASN A 234 7.05 -5.72 -23.18
N PHE A 235 7.58 -4.49 -23.23
CA PHE A 235 6.86 -3.28 -22.85
C PHE A 235 7.19 -2.16 -23.83
N GLY A 236 6.17 -1.52 -24.42
CA GLY A 236 6.35 -0.43 -25.38
C GLY A 236 7.19 -0.81 -26.61
N GLY A 237 7.05 -2.06 -27.08
CA GLY A 237 7.80 -2.60 -28.22
C GLY A 237 9.26 -2.96 -27.91
N THR A 238 9.65 -2.94 -26.64
CA THR A 238 11.01 -3.26 -26.19
C THR A 238 11.01 -4.50 -25.30
N ALA A 239 11.91 -5.44 -25.56
CA ALA A 239 12.13 -6.57 -24.68
C ALA A 239 12.70 -6.10 -23.33
N VAL A 240 11.98 -6.38 -22.25
CA VAL A 240 12.36 -5.97 -20.88
C VAL A 240 12.86 -7.15 -20.03
N GLY A 241 12.67 -8.39 -20.50
CA GLY A 241 12.98 -9.58 -19.71
C GLY A 241 11.95 -9.80 -18.61
N ASP A 242 12.32 -10.50 -17.52
CA ASP A 242 11.40 -10.72 -16.39
C ASP A 242 11.17 -9.41 -15.60
N ALA A 243 10.13 -8.65 -15.97
CA ALA A 243 9.72 -7.41 -15.33
C ALA A 243 8.27 -7.53 -14.83
N TYR A 244 7.98 -7.02 -13.63
CA TYR A 244 6.65 -7.14 -13.04
C TYR A 244 5.87 -5.84 -13.15
N PHE A 245 4.60 -5.97 -13.51
CA PHE A 245 3.68 -4.85 -13.74
C PHE A 245 2.38 -5.11 -13.00
N TYR A 246 1.86 -4.08 -12.33
CA TYR A 246 0.50 -4.10 -11.78
C TYR A 246 -0.39 -3.27 -12.71
N TYR A 247 -1.50 -3.83 -13.18
CA TYR A 247 -2.49 -3.09 -13.94
C TYR A 247 -3.82 -3.01 -13.21
N SER A 248 -4.59 -1.98 -13.56
CA SER A 248 -5.97 -1.80 -13.16
C SER A 248 -6.77 -1.17 -14.29
N VAL A 249 -7.88 -1.80 -14.65
CA VAL A 249 -8.84 -1.29 -15.63
C VAL A 249 -9.68 -0.21 -14.97
N LEU A 250 -9.44 1.04 -15.38
CA LEU A 250 -10.15 2.23 -14.89
C LEU A 250 -11.49 2.41 -15.60
N ILE A 251 -11.52 2.20 -16.92
CA ILE A 251 -12.73 2.18 -17.74
C ILE A 251 -12.65 0.96 -18.66
N ALA A 252 -13.56 0.01 -18.45
CA ALA A 252 -13.75 -1.10 -19.38
C ALA A 252 -14.72 -0.67 -20.48
N ARG A 253 -14.39 -0.91 -21.75
CA ARG A 253 -15.18 -0.47 -22.91
C ARG A 253 -15.83 -1.60 -23.65
#